data_AF-F3AP81-F1
#
_entry.id   AF-F3AP81-F1
#
_cell.length_a   1.000
_cell.length_b   1.000
_cell.length_c   1.000
_cell.angle_alpha   90.00
_cell.angle_beta   90.00
_cell.angle_gamma   90.00
#
_symmetry.space_group_name_H-M   'P 1'
#
loop_
_entity.id
_entity.type
_entity.pdbx_description
1 polymer ?
#
loop_
_entity_poly.entity_id
_entity_poly.type
_entity_poly.pdbx_seq_one_letter_code
_entity_poly.pdbx_strand_id
1 'polypeptide(L)'
;MSKIKENYMKVIELFFKISYLFLVLGTFNSYIYSSPIQSVLVKMALLTGGLLILFRMIQFKRYRKVPCMILMLLFCGSMMFSAIMNRKYGIIGDLKWIIWTGLQFFGLYLCDVERDHSQYKREFAIIANMMILYACICSVVSLGMLITKSTIIWDTKEGERMISGFVWGRLWGVYTDPNYAAVFTVVVILLLILFFGAV
;
A
#
# COMPACT_ATOMS: atom_id res chain seq x y z
N MET A 1 7.63 -5.81 -30.47
CA MET A 1 8.31 -6.10 -29.18
C MET A 1 8.05 -7.57 -28.86
N SER A 2 9.06 -8.38 -28.51
CA SER A 2 8.83 -9.82 -28.32
C SER A 2 7.85 -10.06 -27.15
N LYS A 3 6.92 -11.02 -27.33
CA LYS A 3 5.95 -11.47 -26.29
C LYS A 3 6.59 -11.68 -24.92
N ILE A 4 7.88 -12.07 -24.93
CA ILE A 4 8.73 -12.29 -23.77
C ILE A 4 8.89 -11.02 -22.92
N LYS A 5 9.21 -9.85 -23.50
CA LYS A 5 9.38 -8.60 -22.74
C LYS A 5 8.10 -8.13 -22.07
N GLU A 6 6.94 -8.41 -22.67
CA GLU A 6 5.65 -8.03 -22.12
C GLU A 6 5.24 -8.89 -20.91
N ASN A 7 5.56 -10.19 -20.94
CA ASN A 7 5.31 -11.07 -19.79
C ASN A 7 6.16 -10.70 -18.57
N TYR A 8 7.43 -10.34 -18.74
CA TYR A 8 8.28 -9.89 -17.64
C TYR A 8 7.73 -8.64 -16.95
N MET A 9 7.23 -7.68 -17.73
CA MET A 9 6.68 -6.44 -17.18
C MET A 9 5.45 -6.70 -16.30
N LYS A 10 4.57 -7.63 -16.73
CA LYS A 10 3.39 -8.04 -15.97
C LYS A 10 3.76 -8.69 -14.65
N VAL A 11 4.79 -9.54 -14.64
CA VAL A 11 5.29 -10.19 -13.43
C VAL A 11 5.87 -9.17 -12.46
N ILE A 12 6.67 -8.22 -12.95
CA ILE A 12 7.25 -7.16 -12.11
C ILE A 12 6.16 -6.26 -11.54
N GLU A 13 5.15 -5.91 -12.33
CA GLU A 13 4.01 -5.11 -11.88
C GLU A 13 3.22 -5.81 -10.77
N LEU A 14 2.86 -7.07 -10.96
CA LEU A 14 2.16 -7.84 -9.94
C LEU A 14 3.02 -8.01 -8.67
N PHE A 15 4.31 -8.28 -8.84
CA PHE A 15 5.24 -8.38 -7.72
C PHE A 15 5.34 -7.08 -6.93
N PHE A 16 5.40 -5.93 -7.61
CA PHE A 16 5.35 -4.62 -6.96
C PHE A 16 4.03 -4.40 -6.21
N LYS A 17 2.88 -4.67 -6.83
CA LYS A 17 1.56 -4.52 -6.18
C LYS A 17 1.45 -5.37 -4.91
N ILE A 18 1.91 -6.62 -4.97
CA ILE A 18 1.94 -7.53 -3.82
C ILE A 18 2.91 -7.02 -2.75
N SER A 19 4.12 -6.60 -3.14
CA SER A 19 5.11 -6.04 -2.20
C SER A 19 4.59 -4.78 -1.50
N TYR A 20 3.94 -3.90 -2.27
CA TYR A 20 3.33 -2.68 -1.74
C TYR A 20 2.15 -3.01 -0.82
N LEU A 21 1.33 -4.00 -1.17
CA LEU A 21 0.26 -4.47 -0.29
C LEU A 21 0.83 -4.96 1.04
N PHE A 22 1.86 -5.81 1.03
CA PHE A 22 2.49 -6.27 2.28
C PHE A 22 3.06 -5.11 3.11
N LEU A 23 3.66 -4.11 2.46
CA LEU A 23 4.09 -2.89 3.16
C LEU A 23 2.91 -2.18 3.84
N VAL A 24 1.78 -1.99 3.16
CA VAL A 24 0.58 -1.36 3.74
C VAL A 24 0.05 -2.18 4.92
N LEU A 25 -0.12 -3.49 4.73
CA LEU A 25 -0.62 -4.39 5.78
C LEU A 25 0.33 -4.41 6.99
N GLY A 26 1.64 -4.44 6.75
CA GLY A 26 2.66 -4.36 7.80
C GLY A 26 2.65 -3.03 8.54
N THR A 27 2.44 -1.93 7.81
CA THR A 27 2.34 -0.58 8.40
C THR A 27 1.12 -0.43 9.30
N PHE A 28 0.00 -1.07 8.94
CA PHE A 28 -1.23 -1.06 9.72
C PHE A 28 -1.23 -2.07 10.86
N ASN A 29 -0.22 -2.94 10.98
CA ASN A 29 -0.12 -3.94 12.03
C ASN A 29 0.91 -3.51 13.07
N SER A 30 0.50 -3.34 14.33
CA SER A 30 1.40 -2.84 15.40
C SER A 30 2.65 -3.71 15.57
N TYR A 31 2.51 -5.04 15.44
CA TYR A 31 3.60 -5.99 15.63
C TYR A 31 4.60 -5.95 14.47
N ILE A 32 4.10 -5.91 13.23
CA ILE A 32 4.98 -5.85 12.06
C ILE A 32 5.65 -4.48 11.97
N TYR A 33 4.89 -3.41 12.19
CA TYR A 33 5.39 -2.03 12.14
C TYR A 33 6.58 -1.81 13.09
N SER A 34 6.49 -2.33 14.32
CA SER A 34 7.58 -2.22 15.30
C SER A 34 8.74 -3.20 15.08
N SER A 35 8.60 -4.15 14.15
CA SER A 35 9.61 -5.17 13.87
C SER A 35 10.59 -4.75 12.77
N PRO A 36 11.79 -5.38 12.68
CA PRO A 36 12.72 -5.16 11.58
C PRO A 36 12.15 -5.48 10.19
N ILE A 37 11.06 -6.27 10.12
CA ILE A 37 10.39 -6.64 8.87
C ILE A 37 9.85 -5.39 8.16
N GLN A 38 9.39 -4.37 8.90
CA GLN A 38 8.90 -3.13 8.31
C GLN A 38 9.95 -2.44 7.44
N SER A 39 11.21 -2.38 7.90
CA SER A 39 12.31 -1.81 7.10
C SER A 39 12.57 -2.61 5.83
N VAL A 40 12.45 -3.94 5.89
CA VAL A 40 12.59 -4.81 4.72
C VAL A 40 11.47 -4.55 3.73
N LEU A 41 10.21 -4.45 4.19
CA LEU A 41 9.06 -4.15 3.35
C LEU A 41 9.19 -2.79 2.65
N VAL A 42 9.65 -1.76 3.36
CA VAL A 42 9.92 -0.43 2.78
C VAL A 42 10.95 -0.53 1.66
N LYS A 43 12.10 -1.18 1.91
CA LYS A 43 13.16 -1.34 0.90
C LYS A 43 12.68 -2.14 -0.31
N MET A 44 11.91 -3.21 -0.08
CA MET A 44 11.33 -4.04 -1.14
C MET A 44 10.37 -3.23 -2.02
N ALA A 45 9.46 -2.47 -1.42
CA ALA A 45 8.51 -1.63 -2.16
C ALA A 45 9.21 -0.51 -2.95
N LEU A 46 10.22 0.15 -2.35
CA LEU A 46 11.01 1.18 -3.02
C LEU A 46 11.81 0.61 -4.21
N LEU A 47 12.47 -0.52 -4.03
CA LEU A 47 13.27 -1.16 -5.08
C LEU A 47 12.39 -1.60 -6.25
N THR A 48 11.33 -2.35 -5.95
CA THR A 48 10.43 -2.91 -6.99
C THR A 48 9.63 -1.82 -7.68
N GLY A 49 9.16 -0.82 -6.94
CA GLY A 49 8.44 0.32 -7.48
C GLY A 49 9.31 1.25 -8.31
N GLY A 50 10.53 1.52 -7.85
CA GLY A 50 11.53 2.28 -8.61
C GLY A 50 11.87 1.60 -9.93
N LEU A 51 12.17 0.29 -9.91
CA LEU A 51 12.43 -0.49 -11.12
C LEU A 51 11.23 -0.48 -12.07
N LEU A 52 10.01 -0.67 -11.55
CA LEU A 52 8.78 -0.62 -12.35
C LEU A 52 8.61 0.73 -13.05
N ILE A 53 8.78 1.84 -12.32
CA ILE A 53 8.66 3.19 -12.86
C ILE A 53 9.72 3.44 -13.94
N LEU A 54 10.97 3.03 -13.70
CA LEU A 54 12.04 3.16 -14.70
C LEU A 54 11.70 2.40 -16.00
N PHE A 55 11.20 1.17 -15.90
CA PHE A 55 10.76 0.42 -17.09
C PHE A 55 9.59 1.10 -17.81
N ARG A 56 8.64 1.67 -17.05
CA ARG A 56 7.52 2.44 -17.63
C ARG A 56 7.97 3.71 -18.33
N MET A 57 9.00 4.40 -17.83
CA MET A 57 9.59 5.56 -18.48
C MET A 57 10.21 5.20 -19.84
N ILE A 58 10.90 4.06 -19.95
CA ILE A 58 11.44 3.56 -21.23
C ILE A 58 10.31 3.30 -22.25
N GLN A 59 9.14 2.89 -21.75
CA GLN A 59 7.95 2.57 -22.56
C GLN A 59 6.87 3.65 -22.52
N PHE A 60 7.24 4.91 -22.31
CA PHE A 60 6.30 6.01 -22.05
C PHE A 60 5.14 6.13 -23.05
N LYS A 61 5.37 5.79 -24.32
CA LYS A 61 4.34 5.83 -25.38
C LYS A 61 3.10 4.97 -25.08
N ARG A 62 3.24 3.85 -24.37
CA ARG A 62 2.11 2.98 -23.97
C ARG A 62 1.27 3.61 -22.85
N TYR A 63 1.94 4.27 -21.91
CA TYR A 63 1.32 4.77 -20.69
C TYR A 63 0.74 6.18 -20.84
N ARG A 64 1.15 6.96 -21.84
CA ARG A 64 0.70 8.36 -22.04
C ARG A 64 -0.83 8.50 -22.19
N LYS A 65 -1.52 7.43 -22.59
CA LYS A 65 -2.98 7.43 -22.81
C LYS A 65 -3.78 7.29 -21.51
N VAL A 66 -3.14 7.05 -20.36
CA VAL A 66 -3.84 6.91 -19.07
C VAL A 66 -4.50 8.24 -18.69
N PRO A 67 -5.79 8.23 -18.30
CA PRO A 67 -6.49 9.45 -17.87
C PRO A 67 -5.78 10.09 -16.67
N CYS A 68 -5.92 11.40 -16.53
CA CYS A 68 -5.36 12.18 -15.41
C CYS A 68 -3.83 12.18 -15.28
N MET A 69 -3.06 11.64 -16.24
CA MET A 69 -1.59 11.63 -16.19
C MET A 69 -1.00 13.04 -16.01
N ILE A 70 -1.54 14.04 -16.71
CA ILE A 70 -1.07 15.44 -16.58
C ILE A 70 -1.35 15.97 -15.16
N LEU A 71 -2.53 15.67 -14.61
CA LEU A 71 -2.89 16.09 -13.25
C LEU A 71 -1.96 15.49 -12.20
N MET A 72 -1.62 14.20 -12.34
CA MET A 72 -0.67 13.52 -11.46
C MET A 72 0.73 14.15 -11.53
N LEU A 73 1.20 14.48 -12.74
CA LEU A 73 2.49 15.16 -12.93
C LEU A 73 2.48 16.56 -12.31
N LEU A 74 1.41 17.33 -12.52
CA LEU A 74 1.25 18.66 -11.91
C LEU A 74 1.18 18.58 -10.38
N PHE A 75 0.51 17.57 -9.83
CA PHE A 75 0.45 17.36 -8.38
C PHE A 75 1.83 17.03 -7.80
N CYS A 76 2.56 16.09 -8.39
CA CYS A 76 3.94 15.81 -7.98
C CYS A 76 4.85 17.04 -8.13
N GLY A 77 4.70 17.81 -9.20
CA GLY A 77 5.41 19.06 -9.41
C GLY A 77 5.10 20.12 -8.35
N SER A 78 3.83 20.24 -7.96
CA SER A 78 3.39 21.13 -6.88
C SER A 78 3.99 20.74 -5.53
N MET A 79 4.00 19.44 -5.20
CA MET A 79 4.66 18.96 -3.97
C MET A 79 6.16 19.24 -3.98
N MET A 80 6.83 19.03 -5.12
CA MET A 80 8.25 19.33 -5.26
C MET A 80 8.55 20.83 -5.13
N PHE A 81 7.72 21.68 -5.74
CA PHE A 81 7.82 23.13 -5.58
C PHE A 81 7.63 23.54 -4.12
N SER A 82 6.62 23.00 -3.43
CA SER A 82 6.38 23.25 -2.01
C SER A 82 7.57 22.82 -1.14
N ALA A 83 8.13 21.64 -1.38
CA ALA A 83 9.30 21.13 -0.66
C ALA A 83 10.54 22.03 -0.84
N ILE A 84 10.74 22.57 -2.05
CA ILE A 84 11.84 23.51 -2.33
C ILE A 84 11.63 24.82 -1.58
N MET A 85 10.43 25.38 -1.61
CA MET A 85 10.09 26.63 -0.93
C MET A 85 10.19 26.51 0.60
N ASN A 86 9.80 25.35 1.14
CA ASN A 86 9.77 25.06 2.56
C ASN A 86 11.01 24.32 3.07
N ARG A 87 12.10 24.27 2.29
CA ARG A 87 13.33 23.52 2.62
C ARG A 87 13.91 23.77 4.02
N LYS A 88 13.65 24.96 4.60
CA LYS A 88 14.08 25.35 5.96
C LYS A 88 13.46 24.47 7.05
N TYR A 89 12.35 23.80 6.78
CA TYR A 89 11.62 22.96 7.74
C TYR A 89 11.98 21.46 7.64
N GLY A 90 12.87 21.09 6.71
CA GLY A 90 13.40 19.72 6.59
C GLY A 90 12.98 19.00 5.31
N ILE A 91 13.86 19.02 4.30
CA ILE A 91 13.60 18.47 2.97
C ILE A 91 13.44 16.93 2.93
N ILE A 92 14.00 16.22 3.92
CA ILE A 92 14.02 14.75 3.93
C ILE A 92 12.61 14.19 4.15
N GLY A 93 11.81 14.81 5.02
CA GLY A 93 10.42 14.40 5.27
C GLY A 93 9.56 14.58 4.03
N ASP A 94 9.65 15.75 3.40
CA ASP A 94 8.91 16.05 2.17
C ASP A 94 9.30 15.13 1.03
N LEU A 95 10.59 14.82 0.89
CA LEU A 95 11.07 13.90 -0.15
C LEU A 95 10.49 12.48 0.03
N LYS A 96 10.37 11.99 1.28
CA LYS A 96 9.70 10.71 1.55
C LYS A 96 8.27 10.72 1.03
N TRP A 97 7.50 11.78 1.30
CA TRP A 97 6.13 11.91 0.80
C TRP A 97 6.06 11.98 -0.73
N ILE A 98 6.96 12.72 -1.37
CA ILE A 98 7.06 12.78 -2.83
C ILE A 98 7.31 11.39 -3.43
N ILE A 99 8.21 10.61 -2.84
CA ILE A 99 8.52 9.25 -3.28
C ILE A 99 7.29 8.34 -3.13
N TRP A 100 6.62 8.34 -1.98
CA TRP A 100 5.45 7.48 -1.75
C TRP A 100 4.29 7.82 -2.68
N THR A 101 3.99 9.11 -2.87
CA THR A 101 2.99 9.56 -3.84
C THR A 101 3.38 9.16 -5.26
N GLY A 102 4.66 9.30 -5.63
CA GLY A 102 5.18 8.85 -6.92
C GLY A 102 4.97 7.35 -7.15
N LEU A 103 5.19 6.52 -6.13
CA LEU A 103 4.91 5.08 -6.19
C LEU A 103 3.41 4.79 -6.37
N GLN A 104 2.54 5.50 -5.67
CA GLN A 104 1.09 5.32 -5.80
C GLN A 104 0.61 5.71 -7.20
N PHE A 105 1.07 6.86 -7.70
CA PHE A 105 0.68 7.40 -8.99
C PHE A 105 1.27 6.61 -10.15
N PHE A 106 2.59 6.48 -10.21
CA PHE A 106 3.29 5.92 -11.37
C PHE A 106 3.54 4.42 -11.25
N GLY A 107 3.40 3.84 -10.05
CA GLY A 107 3.49 2.41 -9.80
C GLY A 107 2.13 1.72 -9.76
N LEU A 108 1.19 2.21 -8.94
CA LEU A 108 -0.11 1.53 -8.75
C LEU A 108 -1.20 2.00 -9.71
N TYR A 109 -1.41 3.32 -9.85
CA TYR A 109 -2.49 3.86 -10.68
C TYR A 109 -2.20 3.74 -12.18
N LEU A 110 -0.94 3.96 -12.58
CA LEU A 110 -0.56 3.89 -13.97
C LEU A 110 -0.71 2.45 -14.51
N CYS A 111 -1.57 2.27 -15.51
CA CYS A 111 -1.88 0.98 -16.13
C CYS A 111 -1.58 1.00 -17.63
N ASP A 112 -1.25 -0.15 -18.21
CA ASP A 112 -1.20 -0.30 -19.66
C ASP A 112 -2.63 -0.41 -20.22
N VAL A 113 -3.05 0.59 -20.99
CA VAL A 113 -4.40 0.71 -21.56
C VAL A 113 -4.65 -0.32 -22.67
N GLU A 114 -3.57 -0.83 -23.29
CA GLU A 114 -3.66 -1.81 -24.37
C GLU A 114 -3.74 -3.26 -23.84
N ARG A 115 -3.61 -3.45 -22.52
CA ARG A 115 -3.66 -4.76 -21.87
C ARG A 115 -5.09 -5.23 -21.66
N ASP A 116 -5.29 -6.53 -21.86
CA ASP A 116 -6.59 -7.18 -21.71
C ASP A 116 -7.17 -7.05 -20.28
N HIS A 117 -8.45 -6.69 -20.20
CA HIS A 117 -9.18 -6.47 -18.95
C HIS A 117 -9.25 -7.73 -18.07
N SER A 118 -9.30 -8.93 -18.67
CA SER A 118 -9.37 -10.17 -17.89
C SER A 118 -8.14 -10.38 -17.02
N GLN A 119 -6.98 -9.89 -17.47
CA GLN A 119 -5.73 -9.99 -16.72
C GLN A 119 -5.76 -9.07 -15.49
N TYR A 120 -6.26 -7.85 -15.63
CA TYR A 120 -6.44 -6.94 -14.49
C TYR A 120 -7.46 -7.46 -13.48
N LYS A 121 -8.56 -8.07 -13.95
CA LYS A 121 -9.53 -8.73 -13.06
C LYS A 121 -8.87 -9.84 -12.24
N ARG A 122 -8.00 -10.65 -12.86
CA ARG A 122 -7.26 -11.71 -12.15
C ARG A 122 -6.30 -11.13 -11.10
N GLU A 123 -5.53 -10.11 -11.44
CA GLU A 123 -4.62 -9.44 -10.49
C GLU A 123 -5.39 -8.82 -9.31
N PHE A 124 -6.48 -8.13 -9.61
CA PHE A 124 -7.37 -7.56 -8.62
C PHE A 124 -7.95 -8.63 -7.68
N ALA A 125 -8.39 -9.77 -8.22
CA ALA A 125 -8.89 -10.88 -7.42
C ALA A 125 -7.83 -11.47 -6.48
N ILE A 126 -6.58 -11.59 -6.94
CA ILE A 126 -5.46 -12.04 -6.08
C ILE A 126 -5.27 -11.07 -4.91
N ILE A 127 -5.16 -9.77 -5.20
CA ILE A 127 -4.94 -8.73 -4.18
C ILE A 127 -6.11 -8.66 -3.20
N ALA A 128 -7.35 -8.69 -3.70
CA ALA A 128 -8.56 -8.63 -2.89
C ALA A 128 -8.67 -9.84 -1.95
N ASN A 129 -8.44 -11.06 -2.45
CA ASN A 129 -8.45 -12.25 -1.61
C ASN A 129 -7.38 -12.21 -0.52
N MET A 130 -6.18 -11.69 -0.82
CA MET A 130 -5.15 -11.48 0.19
C MET A 130 -5.60 -10.48 1.28
N MET A 131 -6.23 -9.37 0.89
CA MET A 131 -6.76 -8.38 1.83
C MET A 131 -7.86 -8.96 2.71
N ILE A 132 -8.81 -9.70 2.11
CA ILE A 132 -9.91 -10.36 2.83
C ILE A 132 -9.36 -11.37 3.85
N LEU A 133 -8.47 -12.27 3.41
CA LEU A 133 -7.89 -13.28 4.29
C LEU A 133 -7.14 -12.64 5.46
N TYR A 134 -6.30 -11.63 5.19
CA TYR A 134 -5.59 -10.90 6.23
C TYR A 134 -6.55 -10.22 7.21
N ALA A 135 -7.60 -9.57 6.72
CA ALA A 135 -8.61 -8.92 7.54
C ALA A 135 -9.32 -9.92 8.45
N CYS A 136 -9.76 -11.06 7.91
CA CYS A 136 -10.40 -12.11 8.70
C CYS A 136 -9.51 -12.58 9.86
N ILE A 137 -8.23 -12.84 9.59
CA ILE A 137 -7.26 -13.24 10.63
C ILE A 137 -7.13 -12.14 11.68
N CYS A 138 -6.94 -10.89 11.27
CA CYS A 138 -6.79 -9.75 12.19
C CYS A 138 -8.05 -9.52 13.04
N SER A 139 -9.24 -9.66 12.45
CA SER A 139 -10.51 -9.55 13.17
C SER A 139 -10.67 -10.65 14.22
N VAL A 140 -10.37 -11.91 13.87
CA VAL A 140 -10.42 -13.03 14.84
C VAL A 140 -9.46 -12.80 16.00
N VAL A 141 -8.21 -12.41 15.73
CA VAL A 141 -7.22 -12.13 16.78
C VAL A 141 -7.66 -10.94 17.64
N SER A 142 -8.17 -9.87 17.03
CA SER A 142 -8.62 -8.67 17.75
C SER A 142 -9.86 -8.96 18.62
N LEU A 143 -10.79 -9.80 18.15
CA LEU A 143 -11.91 -10.27 18.97
C LEU A 143 -11.42 -11.13 20.14
N GLY A 144 -10.42 -12.00 19.92
CA GLY A 144 -9.75 -12.72 20.99
C GLY A 144 -9.20 -11.79 22.06
N MET A 145 -8.49 -10.73 21.65
CA MET A 145 -7.95 -9.70 22.56
C MET A 145 -9.04 -8.96 23.35
N LEU A 146 -10.22 -8.75 22.75
CA LEU A 146 -11.36 -8.15 23.42
C LEU A 146 -11.89 -9.06 24.54
N ILE A 147 -12.06 -10.35 24.26
CA ILE A 147 -12.57 -11.34 25.22
C ILE A 147 -11.60 -11.49 26.40
N THR A 148 -10.30 -11.56 26.12
CA THR A 148 -9.25 -11.68 27.15
C THR A 148 -8.93 -10.36 27.85
N LYS A 149 -9.51 -9.24 27.39
CA LYS A 149 -9.17 -7.87 27.85
C LYS A 149 -7.66 -7.59 27.82
N SER A 150 -6.97 -8.13 26.82
CA SER A 150 -5.53 -7.98 26.68
C SER A 150 -5.18 -6.54 26.33
N THR A 151 -4.20 -5.98 27.04
CA THR A 151 -3.65 -4.65 26.80
C THR A 151 -2.15 -4.75 26.66
N ILE A 152 -1.63 -4.36 25.50
CA ILE A 152 -0.20 -4.45 25.19
C ILE A 152 0.24 -3.08 24.69
N ILE A 153 1.21 -2.49 25.39
CA ILE A 153 1.79 -1.19 25.06
C ILE A 153 3.31 -1.35 25.13
N TRP A 154 4.00 -0.90 24.09
CA TRP A 154 5.46 -0.93 24.03
C TRP A 154 5.96 0.22 23.18
N ASP A 155 7.20 0.63 23.39
CA ASP A 155 7.83 1.67 22.58
C ASP A 155 8.72 1.03 21.49
N THR A 156 8.70 1.57 20.27
CA THR A 156 9.57 1.15 19.18
C THR A 156 11.00 1.60 19.43
N LYS A 157 11.95 1.04 18.66
CA LYS A 157 13.36 1.49 18.69
C LYS A 157 13.53 2.97 18.32
N GLU A 158 12.56 3.54 17.62
CA GLU A 158 12.54 4.94 17.21
C GLU A 158 11.82 5.85 18.24
N GLY A 159 11.37 5.28 19.36
CA GLY A 159 10.71 6.01 20.45
C GLY A 159 9.19 6.21 20.26
N GLU A 160 8.59 5.56 19.26
CA GLU A 160 7.16 5.64 19.00
C GLU A 160 6.39 4.67 19.89
N ARG A 161 5.29 5.11 20.51
CA ARG A 161 4.48 4.23 21.35
C ARG A 161 3.49 3.42 20.51
N MET A 162 3.62 2.11 20.57
CA MET A 162 2.69 1.16 19.97
C MET A 162 1.65 0.69 20.98
N ILE A 163 0.42 0.56 20.51
CA ILE A 163 -0.73 0.11 21.30
C ILE A 163 -1.39 -1.06 20.57
N SER A 164 -1.75 -2.10 21.31
CA SER A 164 -2.49 -3.26 20.80
C SER A 164 -3.43 -3.80 21.87
N GLY A 165 -4.55 -4.39 21.43
CA GLY A 165 -5.59 -4.95 22.30
C GLY A 165 -6.68 -3.96 22.66
N PHE A 166 -7.21 -4.03 23.88
CA PHE A 166 -8.32 -3.21 24.35
C PHE A 166 -7.84 -2.10 25.30
N VAL A 167 -7.68 -0.89 24.77
CA VAL A 167 -7.05 0.23 25.48
C VAL A 167 -7.95 1.45 25.44
N TRP A 168 -8.09 2.14 26.57
CA TRP A 168 -8.92 3.34 26.74
C TRP A 168 -10.39 3.16 26.31
N GLY A 169 -10.97 2.00 26.63
CA GLY A 169 -12.36 1.69 26.26
C GLY A 169 -12.58 1.43 24.77
N ARG A 170 -11.49 1.35 23.97
CA ARG A 170 -11.53 1.09 22.53
C ARG A 170 -10.75 -0.17 22.20
N LEU A 171 -11.28 -0.96 21.26
CA LEU A 171 -10.52 -2.04 20.65
C LEU A 171 -9.58 -1.47 19.58
N TRP A 172 -8.28 -1.49 19.88
CA TRP A 172 -7.20 -1.25 18.91
C TRP A 172 -6.91 -2.54 18.14
N GLY A 173 -7.01 -3.68 18.82
CA GLY A 173 -6.74 -4.99 18.23
C GLY A 173 -5.27 -5.11 17.81
N VAL A 174 -5.01 -5.70 16.65
CA VAL A 174 -3.66 -5.83 16.09
C VAL A 174 -3.20 -4.61 15.29
N TYR A 175 -4.01 -3.55 15.23
CA TYR A 175 -3.79 -2.42 14.35
C TYR A 175 -3.02 -1.28 15.03
N THR A 176 -2.12 -0.64 14.27
CA THR A 176 -1.30 0.49 14.73
C THR A 176 -2.16 1.69 15.11
N ASP A 177 -3.25 1.90 14.37
CA ASP A 177 -4.27 2.91 14.66
C ASP A 177 -5.67 2.31 14.37
N PRO A 178 -6.64 2.46 15.28
CA PRO A 178 -7.96 1.88 15.14
C PRO A 178 -8.81 2.56 14.04
N ASN A 179 -8.45 3.75 13.57
CA ASN A 179 -9.09 4.39 12.42
C ASN A 179 -8.59 3.74 11.11
N TYR A 180 -7.31 3.34 11.04
CA TYR A 180 -6.82 2.53 9.91
C TYR A 180 -7.55 1.18 9.85
N ALA A 181 -7.77 0.55 11.00
CA ALA A 181 -8.58 -0.67 11.10
C ALA A 181 -9.99 -0.47 10.54
N ALA A 182 -10.66 0.62 10.91
CA ALA A 182 -12.02 0.92 10.45
C ALA A 182 -12.08 1.13 8.93
N VAL A 183 -11.22 1.99 8.37
CA VAL A 183 -11.17 2.24 6.93
C VAL A 183 -10.84 0.96 6.16
N PHE A 184 -9.84 0.20 6.61
CA PHE A 184 -9.47 -1.06 5.98
C PHE A 184 -10.62 -2.07 6.00
N THR A 185 -11.34 -2.17 7.11
CA THR A 185 -12.51 -3.06 7.24
C THR A 185 -13.62 -2.67 6.28
N VAL A 186 -13.91 -1.38 6.12
CA VAL A 186 -14.91 -0.89 5.14
C VAL A 186 -14.52 -1.33 3.72
N VAL A 187 -13.26 -1.16 3.34
CA VAL A 187 -12.76 -1.60 2.03
C VAL A 187 -12.94 -3.12 1.86
N VAL A 188 -12.61 -3.91 2.88
CA VAL A 188 -12.75 -5.37 2.84
C VAL A 188 -14.21 -5.80 2.74
N ILE A 189 -15.13 -5.14 3.43
CA ILE A 189 -16.58 -5.40 3.31
C ILE A 189 -17.05 -5.13 1.87
N LEU A 190 -16.63 -4.02 1.26
CA LEU A 190 -16.95 -3.72 -0.14
C LEU A 190 -16.38 -4.79 -1.09
N LEU A 191 -15.16 -5.27 -0.84
CA LEU A 191 -14.58 -6.38 -1.60
C LEU A 191 -15.39 -7.67 -1.43
N LEU A 192 -15.78 -8.02 -0.20
CA LEU A 192 -16.63 -9.18 0.06
C LEU A 192 -17.95 -9.09 -0.69
N ILE A 193 -18.63 -7.94 -0.66
CA ILE A 193 -19.86 -7.72 -1.43
C ILE A 193 -19.61 -7.88 -2.93
N LEU A 194 -18.51 -7.36 -3.45
CA LEU A 194 -18.17 -7.48 -4.87
C LEU A 194 -17.92 -8.93 -5.30
N PHE A 195 -17.29 -9.75 -4.45
CA PHE A 195 -16.97 -11.15 -4.79
C PHE A 195 -18.09 -12.14 -4.46
N PHE A 196 -18.83 -11.94 -3.37
CA PHE A 196 -19.93 -12.81 -2.94
C PHE A 196 -21.31 -12.35 -3.41
N GLY A 197 -21.51 -11.05 -3.63
CA GLY A 197 -22.76 -10.48 -4.14
C GLY A 197 -22.85 -10.39 -5.67
N ALA A 198 -21.81 -10.81 -6.39
CA ALA A 198 -21.82 -10.98 -7.85
C ALA A 198 -22.17 -12.43 -8.29
N VAL A 199 -22.69 -13.23 -7.36
CA VAL A 199 -23.39 -14.50 -7.62
C VAL A 199 -24.86 -14.18 -7.86
#